data_AF-A0A7T5ESX0-F1
#
_entry.id   AF-A0A7T5ESX0-F1
#
_cell.length_a   1.000
_cell.length_b   1.000
_cell.length_c   1.000
_cell.angle_alpha   90.00
_cell.angle_beta   90.00
_cell.angle_gamma   90.00
#
_symmetry.space_group_name_H-M   'P 1'
#
loop_
_entity.id
_entity.type
_entity.pdbx_description
1 polymer ?
#
loop_
_entity_poly.entity_id
_entity_poly.type
_entity_poly.pdbx_seq_one_letter_code
_entity_poly.pdbx_strand_id
1 'polypeptide(L)'
;MPSIGEKIRQIRRQRGLTQAELSDGIVSPSMISQIESDKTRPSYSLIKSIANRLGMPVEHFLNEFEDHFAISAQLQLAQFWFLIGDYKQVHQILERLTIPDTPGHDFFEYRLLLARLNRVNQEYSSAAKILEELREASLTNQDKRLLFFVMKESGQVEYATKNLEGAIHEWTIALEIVESLHENSQLSTPEVNYEMADMCLRLQELHQERGDSALANQCLNQARQHVEGARKLSVIAKTLVLDGMHAMKEDSSRAKALIESGVNLLEFTLMVEQYIYTQTKLDKDVNAPLDMKDLAAKSTTFLNLEQFIAGETEKIEQFVQAGEFTSAQSRIRRCREIIDDYSGEIPAFSEQVIPLSIRLGIAEARTLYQSNNYEKAIGLLEEMSLNKSYRSYKVYILKIYQILLKWVEETKGTRSAAHLAGRVKKLLQEEIGMRAEPPL
;
A
#
# COMPACT_ATOMS: atom_id res chain seq x y z
N MET A 1 -3.15 31.71 -15.32
CA MET A 1 -4.52 31.53 -15.88
C MET A 1 -5.51 32.16 -14.89
N PRO A 2 -6.74 32.53 -15.29
CA PRO A 2 -7.74 33.05 -14.36
C PRO A 2 -8.19 31.95 -13.37
N SER A 3 -8.33 32.32 -12.09
CA SER A 3 -8.73 31.38 -11.02
C SER A 3 -10.13 30.81 -11.24
N ILE A 4 -10.46 29.70 -10.58
CA ILE A 4 -11.84 29.17 -10.54
C ILE A 4 -12.82 30.27 -10.09
N GLY A 5 -12.48 31.02 -9.04
CA GLY A 5 -13.29 32.14 -8.56
C GLY A 5 -13.48 33.20 -9.63
N GLU A 6 -12.41 33.53 -10.36
CA GLU A 6 -12.41 34.53 -11.42
C GLU A 6 -13.22 34.07 -12.65
N LYS A 7 -13.13 32.79 -13.03
CA LYS A 7 -13.96 32.17 -14.08
C LYS A 7 -15.45 32.17 -13.72
N ILE A 8 -15.77 31.78 -12.48
CA ILE A 8 -17.16 31.83 -11.95
C ILE A 8 -17.68 33.25 -12.02
N ARG A 9 -16.90 34.22 -11.54
CA ARG A 9 -17.26 35.65 -11.55
C ARG A 9 -17.45 36.19 -12.96
N GLN A 10 -16.57 35.82 -13.90
CA GLN A 10 -16.61 36.25 -15.28
C GLN A 10 -17.89 35.75 -15.97
N ILE A 11 -18.17 34.45 -15.87
CA ILE A 11 -19.33 33.83 -16.50
C ILE A 11 -20.64 34.30 -15.84
N ARG A 12 -20.67 34.43 -14.52
CA ARG A 12 -21.82 34.99 -13.79
C ARG A 12 -22.16 36.39 -14.31
N ARG A 13 -21.15 37.26 -14.44
CA ARG A 13 -21.31 38.63 -14.97
C ARG A 13 -21.74 38.63 -16.43
N GLN A 14 -21.18 37.75 -17.27
CA GLN A 14 -21.61 37.60 -18.66
C GLN A 14 -23.09 37.20 -18.78
N ARG A 15 -23.60 36.43 -17.81
CA ARG A 15 -25.01 36.04 -17.75
C ARG A 15 -25.91 37.01 -17.00
N GLY A 16 -25.38 38.13 -16.51
CA GLY A 16 -26.16 39.13 -15.77
C GLY A 16 -26.69 38.65 -14.42
N LEU A 17 -26.16 37.56 -13.87
CA LEU A 17 -26.60 37.01 -12.59
C LEU A 17 -25.95 37.76 -11.42
N THR A 18 -26.70 37.98 -10.35
CA THR A 18 -26.17 38.42 -9.04
C THR A 18 -25.57 37.24 -8.27
N GLN A 19 -24.74 37.51 -7.26
CA GLN A 19 -24.20 36.45 -6.39
C GLN A 19 -25.32 35.73 -5.63
N ALA A 20 -26.39 36.43 -5.26
CA ALA A 20 -27.57 35.85 -4.63
C ALA A 20 -28.26 34.84 -5.56
N GLU A 21 -28.49 35.20 -6.82
CA GLU A 21 -29.12 34.31 -7.82
C GLU A 21 -28.24 33.12 -8.20
N LEU A 22 -26.92 33.27 -8.20
CA LEU A 22 -26.00 32.15 -8.38
C LEU A 22 -26.02 31.22 -7.16
N SER A 23 -26.13 31.78 -5.96
CA SER A 23 -26.09 31.01 -4.71
C SER A 23 -27.39 30.27 -4.39
N ASP A 24 -28.52 30.72 -4.95
CA ASP A 24 -29.85 30.25 -4.58
C ASP A 24 -30.02 28.73 -4.70
N GLY A 25 -30.40 28.08 -3.59
CA GLY A 25 -30.54 26.62 -3.49
C GLY A 25 -29.23 25.82 -3.54
N ILE A 26 -28.06 26.49 -3.52
CA ILE A 26 -26.74 25.85 -3.58
C ILE A 26 -25.95 26.15 -2.31
N VAL A 27 -25.68 27.43 -2.02
CA VAL A 27 -24.91 27.91 -0.86
C VAL A 27 -25.36 29.33 -0.47
N SER A 28 -24.76 29.94 0.55
CA SER A 28 -25.03 31.34 0.86
C SER A 28 -24.40 32.30 -0.18
N PRO A 29 -24.97 33.49 -0.40
CA PRO A 29 -24.37 34.52 -1.25
C PRO A 29 -22.95 34.91 -0.79
N SER A 30 -22.72 34.88 0.53
CA SER A 30 -21.40 35.13 1.13
C SER A 30 -20.37 34.08 0.69
N MET A 31 -20.75 32.81 0.66
CA MET A 31 -19.90 31.72 0.17
C MET A 31 -19.53 31.91 -1.30
N ILE A 32 -20.49 32.31 -2.16
CA ILE A 32 -20.19 32.66 -3.56
C ILE A 32 -19.21 33.84 -3.63
N SER A 33 -19.37 34.87 -2.79
CA SER A 33 -18.42 35.98 -2.75
C SER A 33 -17.02 35.55 -2.30
N GLN A 34 -16.91 34.63 -1.33
CA GLN A 34 -15.63 34.08 -0.88
C GLN A 34 -14.97 33.23 -1.97
N ILE A 35 -15.76 32.45 -2.71
CA ILE A 35 -15.30 31.68 -3.87
C ILE A 35 -14.82 32.61 -4.99
N GLU A 36 -15.61 33.62 -5.37
CA GLU A 36 -15.26 34.59 -6.44
C GLU A 36 -14.06 35.49 -6.11
N SER A 37 -13.60 35.48 -4.86
CA SER A 37 -12.42 36.21 -4.39
C SER A 37 -11.28 35.30 -3.91
N ASP A 38 -11.36 34.01 -4.24
CA ASP A 38 -10.37 32.97 -3.91
C ASP A 38 -10.08 32.81 -2.41
N LYS A 39 -10.96 33.30 -1.54
CA LYS A 39 -10.87 33.17 -0.08
C LYS A 39 -11.32 31.80 0.42
N THR A 40 -12.10 31.07 -0.37
CA THR A 40 -12.59 29.74 -0.01
C THR A 40 -12.69 28.88 -1.25
N ARG A 41 -12.05 27.72 -1.24
CA ARG A 41 -12.09 26.78 -2.35
C ARG A 41 -13.38 25.94 -2.29
N PRO A 42 -14.19 25.91 -3.36
CA PRO A 42 -15.40 25.09 -3.40
C PRO A 42 -15.06 23.61 -3.59
N SER A 43 -15.84 22.72 -2.98
CA SER A 43 -15.76 21.28 -3.24
C SER A 43 -16.16 20.95 -4.69
N TYR A 44 -15.75 19.79 -5.20
CA TYR A 44 -16.18 19.31 -6.53
C TYR A 44 -17.71 19.30 -6.66
N SER A 45 -18.43 18.85 -5.63
CA SER A 45 -19.90 18.86 -5.60
C SER A 45 -20.49 20.26 -5.74
N LEU A 46 -19.87 21.26 -5.09
CA LEU A 46 -20.28 22.65 -5.19
C LEU A 46 -19.98 23.25 -6.56
N ILE A 47 -18.81 22.94 -7.14
CA ILE A 47 -18.45 23.37 -8.51
C ILE A 47 -19.43 22.79 -9.52
N LYS A 48 -19.81 21.52 -9.38
CA LYS A 48 -20.82 20.89 -10.25
C LYS A 48 -22.16 21.62 -10.19
N SER A 49 -22.62 21.99 -8.99
CA SER A 49 -23.86 22.75 -8.82
C SER A 49 -23.77 24.16 -9.42
N ILE A 50 -22.64 24.85 -9.21
CA ILE A 50 -22.37 26.18 -9.78
C ILE A 50 -22.28 26.10 -11.31
N ALA A 51 -21.57 25.12 -11.86
CA ALA A 51 -21.42 24.91 -13.30
C ALA A 51 -22.77 24.64 -13.99
N ASN A 52 -23.62 23.82 -13.36
CA ASN A 52 -24.99 23.56 -13.82
C ASN A 52 -25.83 24.85 -13.84
N ARG A 53 -25.79 25.67 -12.77
CA ARG A 53 -26.50 26.95 -12.73
C ARG A 53 -25.97 27.95 -13.76
N LEU A 54 -24.67 27.92 -13.96
CA LEU A 54 -23.98 28.66 -15.01
C LEU A 54 -23.99 27.89 -16.34
N GLY A 55 -24.85 26.90 -16.61
CA GLY A 55 -24.94 26.22 -17.92
C GLY A 55 -23.61 25.99 -18.65
N MET A 56 -22.57 25.61 -17.93
CA MET A 56 -21.21 25.38 -18.43
C MET A 56 -20.82 23.95 -18.09
N PRO A 57 -20.05 23.27 -18.95
CA PRO A 57 -19.45 21.99 -18.58
C PRO A 57 -18.60 22.19 -17.32
N VAL A 58 -18.68 21.24 -16.37
CA VAL A 58 -17.96 21.36 -15.10
C VAL A 58 -16.45 21.44 -15.34
N GLU A 59 -16.00 20.76 -16.39
CA GLU A 59 -14.65 20.73 -16.95
C GLU A 59 -14.09 22.14 -17.21
N HIS A 60 -14.93 23.10 -17.59
CA HIS A 60 -14.52 24.49 -17.82
C HIS A 60 -13.93 25.17 -16.57
N PHE A 61 -14.41 24.78 -15.39
CA PHE A 61 -13.90 25.24 -14.11
C PHE A 61 -12.81 24.33 -13.55
N LEU A 62 -12.63 23.13 -14.10
CA LEU A 62 -11.68 22.12 -13.61
C LEU A 62 -10.29 22.18 -14.23
N ASN A 63 -10.02 23.03 -15.23
CA ASN A 63 -8.66 23.15 -15.79
C ASN A 63 -7.58 23.53 -14.74
N GLU A 64 -7.93 24.18 -13.63
CA GLU A 64 -6.97 24.37 -12.50
C GLU A 64 -6.88 23.15 -11.58
N PHE A 65 -7.93 22.34 -11.53
CA PHE A 65 -7.93 21.09 -10.78
C PHE A 65 -7.09 20.02 -11.47
N GLU A 66 -7.01 19.96 -12.81
CA GLU A 66 -6.13 19.00 -13.49
C GLU A 66 -4.64 19.25 -13.18
N ASP A 67 -4.20 20.51 -13.19
CA ASP A 67 -2.83 20.90 -12.80
C ASP A 67 -2.58 20.67 -11.30
N HIS A 68 -3.52 21.06 -10.43
CA HIS A 68 -3.41 20.83 -8.98
C HIS A 68 -3.45 19.35 -8.60
N PHE A 69 -4.34 18.56 -9.20
CA PHE A 69 -4.39 17.11 -8.97
C PHE A 69 -3.12 16.44 -9.49
N ALA A 70 -2.54 16.91 -10.59
CA ALA A 70 -1.25 16.42 -11.08
C ALA A 70 -0.12 16.75 -10.10
N ILE A 71 -0.06 17.99 -9.58
CA ILE A 71 0.92 18.39 -8.55
C ILE A 71 0.74 17.56 -7.28
N SER A 72 -0.49 17.46 -6.78
CA SER A 72 -0.83 16.72 -5.57
C SER A 72 -0.51 15.23 -5.73
N ALA A 73 -0.84 14.61 -6.87
CA ALA A 73 -0.48 13.23 -7.18
C ALA A 73 1.05 13.05 -7.27
N GLN A 74 1.78 14.00 -7.84
CA GLN A 74 3.25 13.98 -7.89
C GLN A 74 3.88 14.13 -6.51
N LEU A 75 3.33 14.98 -5.64
CA LEU A 75 3.77 15.12 -4.25
C LEU A 75 3.50 13.84 -3.45
N GLN A 76 2.34 13.21 -3.63
CA GLN A 76 2.03 11.91 -3.02
C GLN A 76 2.94 10.80 -3.56
N LEU A 77 3.29 10.82 -4.85
CA LEU A 77 4.27 9.90 -5.42
C LEU A 77 5.67 10.14 -4.85
N ALA A 78 6.06 11.41 -4.65
CA ALA A 78 7.32 11.76 -4.00
C ALA A 78 7.36 11.29 -2.53
N GLN A 79 6.24 11.41 -1.81
CA GLN A 79 6.07 10.83 -0.48
C GLN A 79 6.21 9.31 -0.50
N PHE A 80 5.61 8.62 -1.47
CA PHE A 80 5.79 7.17 -1.66
C PHE A 80 7.27 6.79 -1.83
N TRP A 81 7.99 7.46 -2.74
CA TRP A 81 9.42 7.19 -2.98
C TRP A 81 10.27 7.49 -1.74
N PHE A 82 9.91 8.51 -0.97
CA PHE A 82 10.56 8.85 0.29
C PHE A 82 10.42 7.70 1.30
N LEU A 83 9.21 7.16 1.48
CA LEU A 83 8.92 6.08 2.43
C LEU A 83 9.67 4.78 2.12
N ILE A 84 9.86 4.47 0.84
CA ILE A 84 10.64 3.28 0.42
C ILE A 84 12.15 3.55 0.34
N GLY A 85 12.59 4.77 0.67
CA GLY A 85 14.00 5.17 0.75
C GLY A 85 14.67 5.47 -0.60
N ASP A 86 13.93 5.56 -1.71
CA ASP A 86 14.49 5.98 -3.00
C ASP A 86 14.50 7.50 -3.12
N TYR A 87 15.39 8.13 -2.35
CA TYR A 87 15.51 9.59 -2.30
C TYR A 87 15.88 10.21 -3.65
N LYS A 88 16.49 9.44 -4.57
CA LYS A 88 16.83 9.93 -5.92
C LYS A 88 15.57 10.25 -6.71
N GLN A 89 14.54 9.41 -6.64
CA GLN A 89 13.26 9.67 -7.30
C GLN A 89 12.54 10.87 -6.68
N VAL A 90 12.61 11.03 -5.35
CA VAL A 90 12.05 12.21 -4.67
C VAL A 90 12.65 13.49 -5.24
N HIS A 91 13.99 13.60 -5.30
CA HIS A 91 14.66 14.77 -5.84
C HIS A 91 14.26 15.05 -7.30
N GLN A 92 14.20 14.02 -8.15
CA GLN A 92 13.80 14.18 -9.55
C GLN A 92 12.37 14.70 -9.72
N ILE A 93 11.45 14.30 -8.85
CA ILE A 93 10.07 14.79 -8.86
C ILE A 93 10.04 16.24 -8.40
N LEU A 94 10.70 16.56 -7.28
CA LEU A 94 10.71 17.90 -6.70
C LEU A 94 11.38 18.94 -7.61
N GLU A 95 12.46 18.60 -8.31
CA GLU A 95 13.14 19.49 -9.27
C GLU A 95 12.26 19.85 -10.48
N ARG A 96 11.31 18.98 -10.84
CA ARG A 96 10.43 19.16 -12.01
C ARG A 96 9.10 19.84 -11.64
N LEU A 97 8.74 19.83 -10.36
CA LEU A 97 7.51 20.41 -9.86
C LEU A 97 7.59 21.94 -9.88
N THR A 98 6.69 22.57 -10.63
CA THR A 98 6.44 24.01 -10.53
C THR A 98 5.34 24.25 -9.52
N ILE A 99 5.70 24.74 -8.35
CA ILE A 99 4.73 24.92 -7.26
C ILE A 99 4.13 26.32 -7.36
N PRO A 100 2.82 26.46 -7.15
CA PRO A 100 2.18 27.77 -7.09
C PRO A 100 2.82 28.63 -5.99
N ASP A 101 3.12 29.89 -6.31
CA ASP A 101 3.63 30.88 -5.34
C ASP A 101 2.60 31.19 -4.23
N THR A 102 1.33 30.82 -4.43
CA THR A 102 0.26 31.00 -3.47
C THR A 102 0.30 29.93 -2.37
N PRO A 103 0.39 30.33 -1.08
CA PRO A 103 0.31 29.40 0.04
C PRO A 103 -1.00 28.61 0.02
N GLY A 104 -0.90 27.29 0.05
CA GLY A 104 -2.01 26.35 0.02
C GLY A 104 -1.54 24.92 0.30
N HIS A 105 -2.45 23.94 0.29
CA HIS A 105 -2.16 22.55 0.68
C HIS A 105 -0.93 21.96 -0.06
N ASP A 106 -0.90 22.00 -1.39
CA ASP A 106 0.21 21.45 -2.18
C ASP A 106 1.54 22.18 -1.90
N PHE A 107 1.49 23.49 -1.64
CA PHE A 107 2.67 24.27 -1.26
C PHE A 107 3.21 23.82 0.11
N PHE A 108 2.32 23.59 1.08
CA PHE A 108 2.71 23.13 2.41
C PHE A 108 3.26 21.69 2.37
N GLU A 109 2.61 20.78 1.64
CA GLU A 109 3.08 19.40 1.44
C GLU A 109 4.47 19.36 0.80
N TYR A 110 4.71 20.16 -0.23
CA TYR A 110 6.03 20.29 -0.83
C TYR A 110 7.09 20.75 0.17
N ARG A 111 6.80 21.83 0.91
CA ARG A 111 7.72 22.41 1.89
C ARG A 111 8.02 21.41 3.01
N LEU A 112 7.03 20.64 3.46
CA LEU A 112 7.21 19.59 4.45
C LEU A 112 8.10 18.46 3.92
N LEU A 113 7.90 18.03 2.66
CA LEU A 113 8.73 17.02 2.02
C LEU A 113 10.18 17.50 1.81
N LEU A 114 10.39 18.77 1.52
CA LEU A 114 11.74 19.37 1.52
C LEU A 114 12.39 19.35 2.91
N ALA A 115 11.65 19.67 3.97
CA ALA A 115 12.18 19.60 5.34
C ALA A 115 12.60 18.17 5.69
N ARG A 116 11.80 17.16 5.30
CA ARG A 116 12.11 15.74 5.43
C ARG A 116 13.40 15.35 4.70
N LEU A 117 13.57 15.80 3.45
CA LEU A 117 14.79 15.55 2.69
C LEU A 117 16.02 16.20 3.33
N ASN A 118 15.91 17.46 3.74
CA ASN A 118 16.98 18.17 4.43
C ASN A 118 17.39 17.43 5.71
N ARG A 119 16.42 16.90 6.48
CA ARG A 119 16.69 16.07 7.65
C ARG A 119 17.47 14.80 7.30
N VAL A 120 17.06 14.06 6.25
CA VAL A 120 17.77 12.85 5.78
C VAL A 120 19.19 13.18 5.29
N ASN A 121 19.36 14.34 4.65
CA ASN A 121 20.66 14.85 4.22
C ASN A 121 21.50 15.45 5.35
N GLN A 122 21.01 15.41 6.60
CA GLN A 122 21.64 15.97 7.81
C GLN A 122 21.78 17.51 7.81
N GLU A 123 21.01 18.20 6.97
CA GLU A 123 20.90 19.65 6.90
C GLU A 123 19.84 20.18 7.88
N TYR A 124 20.03 19.91 9.16
CA TYR A 124 19.02 20.16 10.20
C TYR A 124 18.64 21.64 10.35
N SER A 125 19.58 22.57 10.15
CA SER A 125 19.31 24.01 10.22
C SER A 125 18.35 24.47 9.11
N SER A 126 18.55 23.96 7.89
CA SER A 126 17.67 24.21 6.76
C SER A 126 16.28 23.59 6.97
N ALA A 127 16.22 22.37 7.50
CA ALA A 127 14.97 21.71 7.85
C ALA A 127 14.18 22.48 8.91
N ALA A 128 14.83 22.87 10.02
CA ALA A 128 14.21 23.62 11.11
C ALA A 128 13.66 24.97 10.64
N LYS A 129 14.40 25.70 9.79
CA LYS A 129 13.93 26.97 9.23
C LYS A 129 12.64 26.78 8.42
N ILE A 130 12.56 25.74 7.58
CA ILE A 130 11.36 25.46 6.80
C ILE A 130 10.18 25.13 7.72
N LEU A 131 10.41 24.33 8.76
CA LEU A 131 9.38 23.91 9.71
C LEU A 131 8.85 25.08 10.54
N GLU A 132 9.69 26.01 10.96
CA GLU A 132 9.24 27.22 11.67
C GLU A 132 8.39 28.14 10.78
N GLU A 133 8.78 28.34 9.51
CA GLU A 133 7.94 29.08 8.56
C GLU A 133 6.56 28.42 8.37
N LEU A 134 6.51 27.08 8.32
CA LEU A 134 5.24 26.34 8.24
C LEU A 134 4.45 26.40 9.56
N ARG A 135 5.12 26.40 10.71
CA ARG A 135 4.50 26.53 12.03
C ARG A 135 3.79 27.87 12.15
N GLU A 136 4.47 28.96 11.82
CA GLU A 136 3.88 30.32 11.81
C GLU A 136 2.66 30.40 10.90
N ALA A 137 2.76 29.83 9.69
CA ALA A 137 1.65 29.78 8.74
C ALA A 137 0.47 28.95 9.29
N SER A 138 0.73 27.81 9.93
CA SER A 138 -0.31 26.95 10.50
C SER A 138 -1.06 27.63 11.65
N LEU A 139 -0.35 28.35 12.54
CA LEU A 139 -0.94 29.07 13.66
C LEU A 139 -1.76 30.27 13.19
N THR A 140 -1.23 31.02 12.22
CA THR A 140 -1.92 32.18 11.63
C THR A 140 -3.23 31.78 10.96
N ASN A 141 -3.22 30.65 10.24
CA ASN A 141 -4.39 30.14 9.53
C ASN A 141 -5.27 29.21 10.37
N GLN A 142 -4.90 28.95 11.63
CA GLN A 142 -5.55 27.97 12.52
C GLN A 142 -5.66 26.57 11.90
N ASP A 143 -4.69 26.20 11.08
CA ASP A 143 -4.64 24.91 10.39
C ASP A 143 -4.01 23.86 11.31
N LYS A 144 -4.86 23.19 12.10
CA LYS A 144 -4.45 22.13 13.02
C LYS A 144 -3.83 20.92 12.31
N ARG A 145 -4.26 20.61 11.08
CA ARG A 145 -3.73 19.48 10.31
C ARG A 145 -2.30 19.75 9.88
N LEU A 146 -2.04 20.94 9.34
CA LEU A 146 -0.68 21.36 9.02
C LEU A 146 0.20 21.42 10.28
N LEU A 147 -0.31 21.99 11.37
CA LEU A 147 0.43 22.08 12.63
C LEU A 147 0.84 20.69 13.13
N PHE A 148 -0.06 19.70 13.09
CA PHE A 148 0.24 18.32 13.45
C PHE A 148 1.46 17.78 12.69
N PHE A 149 1.45 17.87 11.35
CA PHE A 149 2.54 17.34 10.53
C PHE A 149 3.85 18.11 10.71
N VAL A 150 3.78 19.43 10.94
CA VAL A 150 4.95 20.24 11.28
C VAL A 150 5.56 19.78 12.62
N MET A 151 4.74 19.60 13.66
CA MET A 151 5.23 19.15 14.98
C MET A 151 5.82 17.74 14.92
N LYS A 152 5.19 16.83 14.15
CA LYS A 152 5.72 15.49 13.89
C LYS A 152 7.13 15.54 13.31
N GLU A 153 7.35 16.34 12.26
CA GLU A 153 8.67 16.47 11.63
C GLU A 153 9.66 17.27 12.48
N SER A 154 9.23 18.33 13.17
CA SER A 154 10.07 19.08 14.12
C SER A 154 10.63 18.16 15.21
N GLY A 155 9.78 17.31 15.80
CA GLY A 155 10.25 16.32 16.77
C GLY A 155 11.28 15.35 16.20
N GLN A 156 11.16 14.96 14.91
CA GLN A 156 12.18 14.14 14.25
C GLN A 156 13.50 14.90 14.01
N VAL A 157 13.45 16.19 13.70
CA VAL A 157 14.65 17.03 13.58
C VAL A 157 15.33 17.18 14.94
N GLU A 158 14.57 17.49 16.00
CA GLU A 158 15.09 17.60 17.37
C GLU A 158 15.69 16.26 17.87
N TYR A 159 15.06 15.14 17.55
CA TYR A 159 15.61 13.82 17.86
C TYR A 159 16.94 13.59 17.14
N ALA A 160 17.01 13.91 15.83
CA ALA A 160 18.22 13.76 15.04
C ALA A 160 19.38 14.67 15.51
N THR A 161 19.06 15.85 16.08
CA THR A 161 20.04 16.75 16.70
C THR A 161 20.38 16.38 18.16
N LYS A 162 19.83 15.28 18.68
CA LYS A 162 19.98 14.77 20.06
C LYS A 162 19.32 15.65 21.14
N ASN A 163 18.40 16.52 20.77
CA ASN A 163 17.57 17.26 21.70
C ASN A 163 16.34 16.43 22.09
N LEU A 164 16.55 15.47 23.00
CA LEU A 164 15.51 14.51 23.40
C LEU A 164 14.31 15.18 24.08
N GLU A 165 14.53 16.24 24.85
CA GLU A 165 13.45 16.97 25.53
C GLU A 165 12.56 17.72 24.53
N GLY A 166 13.17 18.38 23.54
CA GLY A 166 12.45 19.00 22.44
C GLY A 166 11.63 17.98 21.64
N ALA A 167 12.22 16.83 21.31
CA ALA A 167 11.52 15.77 20.58
C ALA A 167 10.31 15.21 21.34
N ILE A 168 10.44 14.94 22.66
CA ILE A 168 9.30 14.51 23.49
C ILE A 168 8.21 15.57 23.48
N HIS A 169 8.58 16.84 23.68
CA HIS A 169 7.60 17.93 23.73
C HIS A 169 6.80 18.03 22.44
N GLU A 170 7.48 18.08 21.28
CA GLU A 170 6.85 18.18 19.97
C GLU A 170 5.94 16.98 19.67
N TRP A 171 6.40 15.75 19.92
CA TRP A 171 5.59 14.54 19.66
C TRP A 171 4.41 14.39 20.63
N THR A 172 4.55 14.82 21.88
CA THR A 172 3.44 14.80 22.85
C THR A 172 2.32 15.73 22.42
N ILE A 173 2.65 16.95 21.98
CA ILE A 173 1.64 17.89 21.47
C ILE A 173 1.06 17.37 20.15
N ALA A 174 1.87 16.77 19.28
CA ALA A 174 1.37 16.16 18.05
C ALA A 174 0.30 15.08 18.32
N LEU A 175 0.49 14.25 19.36
CA LEU A 175 -0.52 13.28 19.81
C LEU A 175 -1.83 13.97 20.24
N GLU A 176 -1.76 15.03 21.04
CA GLU A 176 -2.96 15.78 21.46
C GLU A 176 -3.70 16.40 20.25
N ILE A 177 -2.95 16.89 19.26
CA ILE A 177 -3.55 17.48 18.05
C ILE A 177 -4.25 16.38 17.24
N VAL A 178 -3.63 15.22 17.03
CA VAL A 178 -4.22 14.16 16.17
C VAL A 178 -5.48 13.56 16.80
N GLU A 179 -5.51 13.40 18.13
CA GLU A 179 -6.73 13.03 18.85
C GLU A 179 -7.85 14.06 18.60
N SER A 180 -7.54 15.36 18.71
CA SER A 180 -8.51 16.41 18.44
C SER A 180 -8.98 16.44 16.97
N LEU A 181 -8.12 16.08 16.02
CA LEU A 181 -8.48 15.97 14.60
C LEU A 181 -9.42 14.77 14.36
N HIS A 182 -9.24 13.68 15.09
CA HIS A 182 -10.13 12.52 15.05
C HIS A 182 -11.53 12.85 15.56
N GLU A 183 -11.63 13.48 16.74
CA GLU A 183 -12.91 13.88 17.35
C GLU A 183 -13.73 14.79 16.43
N ASN A 184 -13.04 15.64 15.67
CA ASN A 184 -13.65 16.56 14.71
C ASN A 184 -13.87 15.95 13.30
N SER A 185 -13.67 14.64 13.13
CA SER A 185 -13.83 13.92 11.85
C SER A 185 -12.98 14.49 10.68
N GLN A 186 -11.85 15.12 10.98
CA GLN A 186 -10.94 15.70 9.98
C GLN A 186 -9.91 14.69 9.44
N LEU A 187 -9.71 13.60 10.18
CA LEU A 187 -8.91 12.44 9.79
C LEU A 187 -9.74 11.16 9.92
N SER A 188 -9.55 10.24 8.99
CA SER A 188 -10.18 8.93 9.03
C SER A 188 -9.58 8.07 10.16
N THR A 189 -10.36 7.12 10.69
CA THR A 189 -9.89 6.20 11.73
C THR A 189 -8.58 5.47 11.36
N PRO A 190 -8.37 5.00 10.10
CA PRO A 190 -7.08 4.43 9.69
C PRO A 190 -5.91 5.42 9.76
N GLU A 191 -6.09 6.66 9.30
CA GLU A 191 -5.05 7.69 9.35
C GLU A 191 -4.67 8.02 10.79
N VAL A 192 -5.67 8.16 11.68
CA VAL A 192 -5.43 8.42 13.10
C VAL A 192 -4.71 7.25 13.76
N ASN A 193 -5.13 6.01 13.48
CA ASN A 193 -4.47 4.83 14.03
C ASN A 193 -3.00 4.74 13.60
N TYR A 194 -2.70 5.05 12.33
CA TYR A 194 -1.32 5.11 11.87
C TYR A 194 -0.52 6.19 12.63
N GLU A 195 -1.02 7.42 12.63
CA GLU A 195 -0.30 8.55 13.20
C GLU A 195 -0.06 8.41 14.71
N MET A 196 -1.07 7.91 15.44
CA MET A 196 -0.95 7.61 16.87
C MET A 196 0.11 6.55 17.15
N ALA A 197 0.09 5.43 16.41
CA ALA A 197 1.06 4.37 16.66
C ALA A 197 2.50 4.75 16.21
N ASP A 198 2.69 5.51 15.13
CA ASP A 198 4.01 6.04 14.76
C ASP A 198 4.58 6.92 15.86
N MET A 199 3.79 7.86 16.40
CA MET A 199 4.23 8.74 17.49
C MET A 199 4.50 7.97 18.79
N CYS A 200 3.64 7.03 19.16
CA CYS A 200 3.86 6.19 20.33
C CYS A 200 5.13 5.33 20.20
N LEU A 201 5.44 4.78 19.03
CA LEU A 201 6.67 4.03 18.80
C LEU A 201 7.92 4.89 18.91
N ARG A 202 7.88 6.12 18.39
CA ARG A 202 9.00 7.08 18.51
C ARG A 202 9.25 7.51 19.95
N LEU A 203 8.19 7.81 20.70
CA LEU A 203 8.28 8.12 22.13
C LEU A 203 8.79 6.91 22.93
N GLN A 204 8.37 5.69 22.56
CA GLN A 204 8.88 4.47 23.17
C GLN A 204 10.40 4.34 22.98
N GLU A 205 10.91 4.52 21.76
CA GLU A 205 12.34 4.45 21.46
C GLU A 205 13.11 5.49 22.26
N LEU A 206 12.61 6.73 22.28
CA LEU A 206 13.23 7.82 23.01
C LEU A 206 13.26 7.58 24.53
N HIS A 207 12.15 7.13 25.13
CA HIS A 207 12.12 6.77 26.55
C HIS A 207 13.04 5.59 26.87
N GLN A 208 13.20 4.65 25.94
CA GLN A 208 14.16 3.56 26.07
C GLN A 208 15.60 4.08 26.11
N GLU A 209 15.96 5.02 25.24
CA GLU A 209 17.29 5.66 25.23
C GLU A 209 17.60 6.43 26.52
N ARG A 210 16.58 7.02 27.14
CA ARG A 210 16.68 7.69 28.45
C ARG A 210 16.78 6.72 29.63
N GLY A 211 16.46 5.44 29.43
CA GLY A 211 16.36 4.43 30.50
C GLY A 211 15.01 4.40 31.22
N ASP A 212 14.02 5.17 30.76
CA ASP A 212 12.69 5.29 31.34
C ASP A 212 11.78 4.11 30.91
N SER A 213 12.13 2.90 31.36
CA SER A 213 11.50 1.64 30.90
C SER A 213 9.98 1.57 31.16
N ALA A 214 9.49 2.27 32.18
CA ALA A 214 8.05 2.31 32.48
C ALA A 214 7.26 3.10 31.42
N LEU A 215 7.76 4.29 31.04
CA LEU A 215 7.15 5.13 30.00
C LEU A 215 7.29 4.49 28.62
N ALA A 216 8.44 3.88 28.34
CA ALA A 216 8.64 3.12 27.10
C ALA A 216 7.58 2.01 26.93
N ASN A 217 7.34 1.21 27.98
CA ASN A 217 6.30 0.17 27.96
C ASN A 217 4.88 0.75 27.83
N GLN A 218 4.59 1.90 28.43
CA GLN A 218 3.32 2.57 28.28
C GLN A 218 3.06 2.98 26.82
N CYS A 219 4.03 3.66 26.19
CA CYS A 219 3.95 4.05 24.79
C CYS A 219 3.80 2.82 23.87
N LEU A 220 4.50 1.72 24.17
CA LEU A 220 4.39 0.47 23.43
C LEU A 220 2.98 -0.15 23.51
N ASN A 221 2.35 -0.08 24.69
CA ASN A 221 0.98 -0.55 24.88
C ASN A 221 -0.05 0.34 24.18
N GLN A 222 0.16 1.65 24.15
CA GLN A 222 -0.68 2.58 23.38
C GLN A 222 -0.57 2.28 21.87
N ALA A 223 0.66 2.11 21.35
CA ALA A 223 0.87 1.72 19.95
C ALA A 223 0.13 0.43 19.58
N ARG A 224 0.14 -0.57 20.48
CA ARG A 224 -0.57 -1.85 20.27
C ARG A 224 -2.05 -1.68 19.95
N GLN A 225 -2.75 -0.78 20.65
CA GLN A 225 -4.19 -0.57 20.48
C GLN A 225 -4.54 -0.08 19.07
N HIS A 226 -3.64 0.68 18.44
CA HIS A 226 -3.82 1.21 17.10
C HIS A 226 -3.32 0.26 15.98
N VAL A 227 -2.47 -0.71 16.32
CA VAL A 227 -1.87 -1.69 15.38
C VAL A 227 -2.77 -2.92 15.16
N GLU A 228 -3.67 -3.27 16.08
CA GLU A 228 -4.47 -4.50 16.01
C GLU A 228 -5.39 -4.60 14.76
N GLY A 229 -5.72 -3.47 14.11
CA GLY A 229 -6.48 -3.40 12.85
C GLY A 229 -5.66 -3.58 11.56
N ALA A 230 -4.33 -3.73 11.65
CA ALA A 230 -3.41 -3.45 10.54
C ALA A 230 -3.07 -4.59 9.58
N ARG A 231 -3.84 -5.67 9.61
CA ARG A 231 -3.32 -6.98 9.19
C ARG A 231 -3.04 -7.16 7.68
N LYS A 232 -3.36 -6.23 6.75
CA LYS A 232 -3.33 -6.52 5.28
C LYS A 232 -3.27 -5.31 4.34
N LEU A 233 -2.15 -4.59 4.15
CA LEU A 233 -2.24 -3.32 3.37
C LEU A 233 -1.09 -2.94 2.40
N SER A 234 0.08 -3.62 2.39
CA SER A 234 1.27 -3.13 1.65
C SER A 234 1.27 -3.40 0.13
N VAL A 235 0.68 -4.51 -0.32
CA VAL A 235 0.56 -4.81 -1.77
C VAL A 235 -0.58 -4.01 -2.38
N ILE A 236 -1.68 -3.87 -1.65
CA ILE A 236 -2.80 -3.00 -2.02
C ILE A 236 -2.28 -1.57 -2.13
N ALA A 237 -1.45 -1.11 -1.17
CA ALA A 237 -0.77 0.16 -1.23
C ALA A 237 0.02 0.37 -2.53
N LYS A 238 0.94 -0.56 -2.85
CA LYS A 238 1.76 -0.48 -4.06
C LYS A 238 0.95 -0.57 -5.35
N THR A 239 -0.10 -1.40 -5.36
CA THR A 239 -1.00 -1.56 -6.50
C THR A 239 -1.81 -0.28 -6.73
N LEU A 240 -2.34 0.33 -5.66
CA LEU A 240 -3.04 1.61 -5.74
C LEU A 240 -2.10 2.73 -6.22
N VAL A 241 -0.84 2.74 -5.77
CA VAL A 241 0.16 3.69 -6.30
C VAL A 241 0.43 3.42 -7.79
N LEU A 242 0.62 2.17 -8.21
CA LEU A 242 0.84 1.79 -9.62
C LEU A 242 -0.35 2.15 -10.51
N ASP A 243 -1.57 1.80 -10.10
CA ASP A 243 -2.81 2.15 -10.80
C ASP A 243 -2.99 3.67 -10.86
N GLY A 244 -2.62 4.37 -9.79
CA GLY A 244 -2.57 5.82 -9.75
C GLY A 244 -1.54 6.39 -10.73
N MET A 245 -0.34 5.82 -10.82
CA MET A 245 0.70 6.21 -11.80
C MET A 245 0.23 5.99 -13.24
N HIS A 246 -0.49 4.90 -13.52
CA HIS A 246 -1.10 4.67 -14.83
C HIS A 246 -2.19 5.70 -15.13
N ALA A 247 -3.00 6.06 -14.13
CA ALA A 247 -4.05 7.07 -14.26
C ALA A 247 -3.52 8.51 -14.41
N MET A 248 -2.26 8.80 -14.06
CA MET A 248 -1.70 10.17 -14.10
C MET A 248 -1.81 10.88 -15.47
N LYS A 249 -1.88 10.13 -16.57
CA LYS A 249 -1.99 10.70 -17.93
C LYS A 249 -3.43 10.91 -18.40
N GLU A 250 -4.40 10.25 -17.75
CA GLU A 250 -5.78 10.16 -18.22
C GLU A 250 -6.77 10.83 -17.24
N ASP A 251 -6.51 10.74 -15.94
CA ASP A 251 -7.34 11.29 -14.87
C ASP A 251 -6.51 11.60 -13.62
N SER A 252 -6.04 12.84 -13.51
CA SER A 252 -5.23 13.31 -12.38
C SER A 252 -5.96 13.21 -11.04
N SER A 253 -7.29 13.34 -11.02
CA SER A 253 -8.09 13.28 -9.79
C SER A 253 -8.15 11.86 -9.23
N ARG A 254 -8.36 10.88 -10.11
CA ARG A 254 -8.31 9.46 -9.79
C ARG A 254 -6.88 9.03 -9.44
N ALA A 255 -5.89 9.52 -10.17
CA ALA A 255 -4.48 9.30 -9.86
C ALA A 255 -4.15 9.75 -8.43
N LYS A 256 -4.53 10.97 -8.05
CA LYS A 256 -4.36 11.48 -6.69
C LYS A 256 -5.01 10.55 -5.66
N ALA A 257 -6.29 10.23 -5.80
CA ALA A 257 -7.03 9.46 -4.81
C ALA A 257 -6.44 8.04 -4.61
N LEU A 258 -6.01 7.40 -5.70
CA LEU A 258 -5.36 6.09 -5.67
C LEU A 258 -3.98 6.16 -5.01
N ILE A 259 -3.14 7.13 -5.39
CA ILE A 259 -1.80 7.27 -4.81
C ILE A 259 -1.90 7.63 -3.32
N GLU A 260 -2.75 8.57 -2.93
CA GLU A 260 -2.98 8.98 -1.53
C GLU A 260 -3.45 7.79 -0.68
N SER A 261 -4.42 7.02 -1.18
CA SER A 261 -4.85 5.78 -0.51
C SER A 261 -3.69 4.79 -0.41
N GLY A 262 -2.89 4.66 -1.47
CA GLY A 262 -1.75 3.77 -1.47
C GLY A 262 -0.66 4.16 -0.47
N VAL A 263 -0.33 5.45 -0.37
CA VAL A 263 0.64 6.00 0.58
C VAL A 263 0.19 5.73 2.02
N ASN A 264 -1.04 6.09 2.37
CA ASN A 264 -1.59 5.87 3.72
C ASN A 264 -1.52 4.40 4.14
N LEU A 265 -1.81 3.49 3.20
CA LEU A 265 -1.73 2.05 3.44
C LEU A 265 -0.28 1.55 3.57
N LEU A 266 0.67 2.10 2.81
CA LEU A 266 2.09 1.77 2.93
C LEU A 266 2.65 2.23 4.28
N GLU A 267 2.38 3.48 4.65
CA GLU A 267 2.78 4.08 5.92
C GLU A 267 2.33 3.22 7.10
N PHE A 268 1.07 2.79 7.10
CA PHE A 268 0.55 1.90 8.10
C PHE A 268 1.25 0.54 8.12
N THR A 269 1.63 -0.02 6.98
CA THR A 269 2.40 -1.29 6.96
C THR A 269 3.82 -1.17 7.50
N LEU A 270 4.52 -0.08 7.19
CA LEU A 270 5.87 0.18 7.72
C LEU A 270 5.85 0.32 9.24
N MET A 271 4.80 0.97 9.78
CA MET A 271 4.59 1.07 11.22
C MET A 271 4.37 -0.30 11.89
N VAL A 272 3.59 -1.21 11.28
CA VAL A 272 3.42 -2.58 11.79
C VAL A 272 4.77 -3.31 11.84
N GLU A 273 5.58 -3.18 10.79
CA GLU A 273 6.91 -3.79 10.73
C GLU A 273 7.83 -3.24 11.83
N GLN A 274 7.83 -1.92 12.03
CA GLN A 274 8.62 -1.27 13.09
C GLN A 274 8.15 -1.70 14.48
N TYR A 275 6.83 -1.77 14.73
CA TYR A 275 6.27 -2.29 15.98
C TYR A 275 6.75 -3.73 16.26
N ILE A 276 6.67 -4.61 15.26
CA ILE A 276 7.13 -6.01 15.38
C ILE A 276 8.63 -6.05 15.68
N TYR A 277 9.44 -5.30 14.93
CA TYR A 277 10.88 -5.25 15.14
C TYR A 277 11.22 -4.82 16.58
N THR A 278 10.62 -3.75 17.06
CA THR A 278 10.80 -3.23 18.41
C THR A 278 10.39 -4.26 19.48
N GLN A 279 9.25 -4.92 19.33
CA GLN A 279 8.80 -6.00 20.23
C GLN A 279 9.79 -7.17 20.27
N THR A 280 10.25 -7.64 19.10
CA THR A 280 11.19 -8.78 19.03
C THR A 280 12.55 -8.47 19.64
N LYS A 281 12.96 -7.19 19.67
CA LYS A 281 14.20 -6.74 20.33
C LYS A 281 14.07 -6.70 21.86
N LEU A 282 12.85 -6.53 22.38
CA LEU A 282 12.58 -6.34 23.81
C LEU A 282 12.32 -7.66 24.57
N ASP A 283 11.83 -8.72 23.91
CA ASP A 283 11.38 -9.94 24.60
C ASP A 283 12.44 -11.06 24.75
N LYS A 284 12.67 -11.47 26.01
CA LYS A 284 13.21 -12.79 26.41
C LYS A 284 12.14 -13.74 26.98
N ASP A 285 10.87 -13.35 27.08
CA ASP A 285 9.81 -14.21 27.66
C ASP A 285 8.44 -13.98 26.99
N VAL A 286 8.17 -14.79 25.96
CA VAL A 286 6.97 -14.73 25.11
C VAL A 286 5.83 -15.49 25.78
N ASN A 287 4.82 -14.82 26.32
CA ASN A 287 3.55 -15.44 26.69
C ASN A 287 2.34 -14.48 26.62
N ALA A 288 1.89 -14.13 25.40
CA ALA A 288 0.47 -14.02 25.01
C ALA A 288 0.35 -13.76 23.48
N PRO A 289 -0.71 -14.24 22.80
CA PRO A 289 -0.63 -14.69 21.40
C PRO A 289 -0.97 -13.60 20.38
N LEU A 290 0.05 -12.92 19.88
CA LEU A 290 0.18 -12.76 18.43
C LEU A 290 1.37 -13.61 18.05
N ASP A 291 1.19 -14.64 17.21
CA ASP A 291 2.32 -15.42 16.71
C ASP A 291 3.17 -14.50 15.81
N MET A 292 4.13 -13.80 16.43
CA MET A 292 4.96 -12.76 15.82
C MET A 292 5.81 -13.30 14.68
N LYS A 293 6.16 -14.59 14.72
CA LYS A 293 6.83 -15.26 13.60
C LYS A 293 5.92 -15.48 12.42
N ASP A 294 4.62 -15.61 12.67
CA ASP A 294 3.61 -15.77 11.63
C ASP A 294 3.20 -14.43 11.03
N LEU A 295 3.12 -13.35 11.83
CA LEU A 295 2.87 -11.99 11.31
C LEU A 295 4.02 -11.45 10.46
N ALA A 296 5.27 -11.60 10.92
CA ALA A 296 6.47 -11.19 10.18
C ALA A 296 6.71 -12.07 8.94
N ALA A 297 6.45 -13.38 9.04
CA ALA A 297 6.46 -14.23 7.88
C ALA A 297 5.35 -13.82 6.90
N LYS A 298 4.12 -13.54 7.36
CA LYS A 298 3.00 -13.11 6.50
C LYS A 298 3.21 -11.75 5.85
N SER A 299 3.79 -10.77 6.54
CA SER A 299 4.13 -9.46 5.95
C SER A 299 5.20 -9.57 4.87
N THR A 300 6.24 -10.36 5.11
CA THR A 300 7.36 -10.56 4.17
C THR A 300 6.98 -11.48 2.99
N THR A 301 6.11 -12.47 3.23
CA THR A 301 5.54 -13.39 2.22
C THR A 301 4.61 -12.66 1.24
N PHE A 302 3.88 -11.66 1.73
CA PHE A 302 2.87 -10.93 0.95
C PHE A 302 3.47 -9.96 -0.07
N LEU A 303 4.65 -9.40 0.20
CA LEU A 303 5.33 -8.41 -0.67
C LEU A 303 5.63 -8.92 -2.09
N ASN A 304 5.74 -10.25 -2.26
CA ASN A 304 6.13 -10.86 -3.52
C ASN A 304 5.77 -12.36 -3.52
N LEU A 305 4.47 -12.68 -3.45
CA LEU A 305 3.96 -14.06 -3.30
C LEU A 305 4.57 -15.03 -4.32
N GLU A 306 4.80 -14.59 -5.56
CA GLU A 306 5.48 -15.40 -6.57
C GLU A 306 6.95 -15.71 -6.20
N GLN A 307 7.71 -14.73 -5.74
CA GLN A 307 9.11 -14.94 -5.31
C GLN A 307 9.19 -15.70 -3.98
N PHE A 308 8.23 -15.50 -3.08
CA PHE A 308 8.14 -16.27 -1.84
C PHE A 308 7.86 -17.74 -2.14
N ILE A 309 6.82 -18.04 -2.91
CA ILE A 309 6.50 -19.41 -3.31
C ILE A 309 7.65 -20.00 -4.13
N ALA A 310 8.31 -19.22 -5.00
CA ALA A 310 9.51 -19.68 -5.71
C ALA A 310 10.65 -20.07 -4.75
N GLY A 311 11.00 -19.19 -3.80
CA GLY A 311 12.05 -19.46 -2.81
C GLY A 311 11.70 -20.58 -1.83
N GLU A 312 10.43 -20.71 -1.44
CA GLU A 312 9.97 -21.84 -0.63
C GLU A 312 9.97 -23.14 -1.43
N THR A 313 9.63 -23.13 -2.72
CA THR A 313 9.77 -24.32 -3.57
C THR A 313 11.23 -24.74 -3.74
N GLU A 314 12.17 -23.80 -3.84
CA GLU A 314 13.62 -24.12 -3.86
C GLU A 314 14.08 -24.74 -2.53
N LYS A 315 13.65 -24.19 -1.39
CA LYS A 315 13.96 -24.78 -0.08
C LYS A 315 13.31 -26.15 0.12
N ILE A 316 12.07 -26.33 -0.34
CA ILE A 316 11.39 -27.63 -0.35
C ILE A 316 12.22 -28.63 -1.15
N GLU A 317 12.73 -28.24 -2.33
CA GLU A 317 13.61 -29.10 -3.12
C GLU A 317 14.94 -29.42 -2.40
N GLN A 318 15.53 -28.46 -1.71
CA GLN A 318 16.73 -28.69 -0.88
C GLN A 318 16.46 -29.71 0.25
N PHE A 319 15.33 -29.59 0.96
CA PHE A 319 14.95 -30.56 1.99
C PHE A 319 14.68 -31.95 1.41
N VAL A 320 14.03 -32.01 0.25
CA VAL A 320 13.79 -33.28 -0.45
C VAL A 320 15.11 -33.94 -0.87
N GLN A 321 16.08 -33.17 -1.39
CA GLN A 321 17.41 -33.68 -1.72
C GLN A 321 18.20 -34.14 -0.49
N ALA A 322 17.99 -33.47 0.66
CA ALA A 322 18.60 -33.84 1.95
C ALA A 322 17.89 -35.02 2.65
N GLY A 323 16.76 -35.52 2.12
CA GLY A 323 15.97 -36.59 2.74
C GLY A 323 15.08 -36.13 3.91
N GLU A 324 14.94 -34.82 4.14
CA GLU A 324 14.15 -34.22 5.21
C GLU A 324 12.67 -34.03 4.80
N PHE A 325 11.97 -35.13 4.55
CA PHE A 325 10.62 -35.10 3.97
C PHE A 325 9.55 -34.47 4.90
N THR A 326 9.70 -34.58 6.22
CA THR A 326 8.79 -33.97 7.20
C THR A 326 8.89 -32.44 7.21
N SER A 327 10.10 -31.91 7.11
CA SER A 327 10.38 -30.47 6.95
C SER A 327 9.80 -29.92 5.65
N ALA A 328 9.97 -30.67 4.54
CA ALA A 328 9.38 -30.34 3.25
C ALA A 328 7.83 -30.30 3.32
N GLN A 329 7.20 -31.32 3.92
CA GLN A 329 5.73 -31.36 4.07
C GLN A 329 5.16 -30.25 4.95
N SER A 330 5.85 -29.92 6.05
CA SER A 330 5.45 -28.81 6.93
C SER A 330 5.44 -27.47 6.17
N ARG A 331 6.47 -27.22 5.35
CA ARG A 331 6.55 -26.02 4.51
C ARG A 331 5.51 -25.98 3.40
N ILE A 332 5.23 -27.13 2.77
CA ILE A 332 4.15 -27.26 1.77
C ILE A 332 2.80 -26.90 2.39
N ARG A 333 2.48 -27.45 3.57
CA ARG A 333 1.22 -27.15 4.28
C ARG A 333 1.09 -25.65 4.55
N ARG A 334 2.16 -25.04 5.07
CA ARG A 334 2.19 -23.60 5.34
C ARG A 334 1.96 -22.76 4.08
N CYS A 335 2.59 -23.11 2.96
CA CYS A 335 2.36 -22.41 1.69
C CYS A 335 0.92 -22.57 1.18
N ARG A 336 0.26 -23.71 1.44
CA ARG A 336 -1.11 -23.99 1.01
C ARG A 336 -2.14 -23.21 1.84
N GLU A 337 -1.98 -23.18 3.15
CA GLU A 337 -2.81 -22.36 4.06
C GLU A 337 -2.75 -20.88 3.65
N ILE A 338 -1.54 -20.40 3.33
CA ILE A 338 -1.31 -19.05 2.81
C ILE A 338 -2.09 -18.84 1.50
N ILE A 339 -1.96 -19.72 0.50
CA ILE A 339 -2.66 -19.57 -0.79
C ILE A 339 -4.20 -19.62 -0.63
N ASP A 340 -4.71 -20.51 0.22
CA ASP A 340 -6.16 -20.71 0.43
C ASP A 340 -6.78 -19.47 1.09
N ASP A 341 -6.12 -18.88 2.08
CA ASP A 341 -6.54 -17.65 2.76
C ASP A 341 -6.66 -16.45 1.81
N TYR A 342 -5.84 -16.38 0.74
CA TYR A 342 -5.86 -15.27 -0.22
C TYR A 342 -6.88 -15.45 -1.36
N SER A 343 -7.27 -16.68 -1.67
CA SER A 343 -8.11 -17.00 -2.84
C SER A 343 -9.52 -16.39 -2.80
N GLY A 344 -10.02 -16.04 -1.60
CA GLY A 344 -11.40 -15.54 -1.39
C GLY A 344 -11.54 -14.04 -1.19
N GLU A 345 -10.45 -13.30 -1.00
CA GLU A 345 -10.52 -11.92 -0.50
C GLU A 345 -10.25 -10.84 -1.57
N ILE A 346 -9.61 -11.19 -2.70
CA ILE A 346 -9.21 -10.21 -3.73
C ILE A 346 -9.52 -10.75 -5.14
N PRO A 347 -10.55 -10.23 -5.83
CA PRO A 347 -10.95 -10.70 -7.16
C PRO A 347 -9.86 -10.59 -8.24
N ALA A 348 -9.02 -9.55 -8.21
CA ALA A 348 -7.92 -9.34 -9.16
C ALA A 348 -6.74 -10.33 -8.97
N PHE A 349 -6.63 -10.99 -7.82
CA PHE A 349 -5.60 -11.98 -7.51
C PHE A 349 -5.99 -13.41 -7.89
N SER A 350 -7.25 -13.64 -8.24
CA SER A 350 -7.76 -14.96 -8.67
C SER A 350 -7.00 -15.53 -9.88
N GLU A 351 -6.40 -14.68 -10.71
CA GLU A 351 -5.63 -15.07 -11.90
C GLU A 351 -4.20 -15.59 -11.58
N GLN A 352 -3.62 -15.27 -10.41
CA GLN A 352 -2.26 -15.72 -10.05
C GLN A 352 -2.24 -16.91 -9.08
N VAL A 353 -3.33 -17.12 -8.35
CA VAL A 353 -3.51 -18.21 -7.38
C VAL A 353 -3.35 -19.57 -8.04
N ILE A 354 -3.95 -19.75 -9.22
CA ILE A 354 -3.96 -21.04 -9.92
C ILE A 354 -2.53 -21.49 -10.35
N PRO A 355 -1.71 -20.66 -11.02
CA PRO A 355 -0.31 -20.99 -11.31
C PRO A 355 0.51 -21.40 -10.07
N LEU A 356 0.32 -20.71 -8.94
CA LEU A 356 1.05 -20.95 -7.70
C LEU A 356 0.63 -22.27 -7.04
N SER A 357 -0.67 -22.55 -7.00
CA SER A 357 -1.20 -23.84 -6.54
C SER A 357 -0.68 -25.01 -7.39
N ILE A 358 -0.52 -24.80 -8.70
CA ILE A 358 0.09 -25.82 -9.57
C ILE A 358 1.56 -26.05 -9.24
N ARG A 359 2.36 -24.98 -9.04
CA ARG A 359 3.79 -25.11 -8.66
C ARG A 359 3.96 -25.84 -7.33
N LEU A 360 3.13 -25.50 -6.33
CA LEU A 360 3.20 -26.11 -5.01
C LEU A 360 2.76 -27.59 -5.04
N GLY A 361 1.71 -27.93 -5.79
CA GLY A 361 1.28 -29.31 -5.95
C GLY A 361 2.33 -30.19 -6.66
N ILE A 362 3.08 -29.63 -7.62
CA ILE A 362 4.22 -30.35 -8.23
C ILE A 362 5.34 -30.61 -7.21
N ALA A 363 5.65 -29.64 -6.34
CA ALA A 363 6.65 -29.81 -5.29
C ALA A 363 6.22 -30.85 -4.25
N GLU A 364 4.93 -30.89 -3.90
CA GLU A 364 4.37 -31.92 -3.03
C GLU A 364 4.43 -33.32 -3.66
N ALA A 365 4.03 -33.45 -4.93
CA ALA A 365 4.13 -34.72 -5.64
C ALA A 365 5.58 -35.23 -5.66
N ARG A 366 6.56 -34.34 -5.87
CA ARG A 366 8.00 -34.69 -5.83
C ARG A 366 8.42 -35.17 -4.45
N THR A 367 7.97 -34.51 -3.39
CA THR A 367 8.25 -34.88 -2.00
C THR A 367 7.67 -36.27 -1.68
N LEU A 368 6.45 -36.55 -2.14
CA LEU A 368 5.80 -37.85 -2.00
C LEU A 368 6.52 -38.94 -2.80
N TYR A 369 6.97 -38.64 -4.02
CA TYR A 369 7.68 -39.60 -4.87
C TYR A 369 9.04 -39.98 -4.26
N GLN A 370 9.80 -39.00 -3.76
CA GLN A 370 11.10 -39.23 -3.13
C GLN A 370 11.01 -39.89 -1.75
N SER A 371 9.86 -39.79 -1.07
CA SER A 371 9.57 -40.55 0.16
C SER A 371 8.99 -41.95 -0.09
N ASN A 372 9.14 -42.49 -1.31
CA ASN A 372 8.62 -43.79 -1.76
C ASN A 372 7.08 -43.93 -1.73
N ASN A 373 6.35 -42.82 -1.69
CA ASN A 373 4.88 -42.79 -1.71
C ASN A 373 4.36 -42.57 -3.14
N TYR A 374 4.76 -43.46 -4.04
CA TYR A 374 4.56 -43.30 -5.48
C TYR A 374 3.08 -43.19 -5.89
N GLU A 375 2.20 -43.97 -5.26
CA GLU A 375 0.77 -43.99 -5.59
C GLU A 375 0.10 -42.65 -5.26
N LYS A 376 0.43 -42.05 -4.11
CA LYS A 376 -0.08 -40.72 -3.73
C LYS A 376 0.53 -39.59 -4.57
N ALA A 377 1.82 -39.69 -4.91
CA ALA A 377 2.49 -38.71 -5.76
C ALA A 377 1.86 -38.65 -7.17
N ILE A 378 1.58 -39.82 -7.74
CA ILE A 378 0.98 -39.95 -9.06
C ILE A 378 -0.49 -39.53 -9.03
N GLY A 379 -1.26 -39.97 -8.03
CA GLY A 379 -2.67 -39.60 -7.88
C GLY A 379 -2.88 -38.09 -7.74
N LEU A 380 -2.01 -37.40 -7.01
CA LEU A 380 -2.05 -35.94 -6.86
C LEU A 380 -1.86 -35.22 -8.21
N LEU A 381 -0.88 -35.64 -9.01
CA LEU A 381 -0.65 -35.06 -10.34
C LEU A 381 -1.78 -35.37 -11.33
N GLU A 382 -2.38 -36.56 -11.24
CA GLU A 382 -3.58 -36.89 -12.03
C GLU A 382 -4.75 -35.98 -11.68
N GLU A 383 -5.05 -35.80 -10.40
CA GLU A 383 -6.13 -34.94 -9.93
C GLU A 383 -5.94 -33.49 -10.39
N MET A 384 -4.73 -32.95 -10.25
CA MET A 384 -4.38 -31.63 -10.75
C MET A 384 -4.56 -31.51 -12.27
N SER A 385 -4.19 -32.54 -13.04
CA SER A 385 -4.35 -32.52 -14.49
C SER A 385 -5.81 -32.56 -14.97
N LEU A 386 -6.72 -33.05 -14.12
CA LEU A 386 -8.15 -33.16 -14.41
C LEU A 386 -8.96 -31.95 -13.92
N ASN A 387 -8.36 -31.10 -13.09
CA ASN A 387 -9.01 -29.91 -12.56
C ASN A 387 -9.33 -28.90 -13.69
N LYS A 388 -10.62 -28.62 -13.88
CA LYS A 388 -11.11 -27.73 -14.95
C LYS A 388 -10.54 -26.31 -14.83
N SER A 389 -10.31 -25.82 -13.62
CA SER A 389 -9.75 -24.49 -13.37
C SER A 389 -8.29 -24.37 -13.80
N TYR A 390 -7.57 -25.49 -13.94
CA TYR A 390 -6.14 -25.51 -14.29
C TYR A 390 -5.91 -25.61 -15.81
N ARG A 391 -6.95 -25.95 -16.59
CA ARG A 391 -6.85 -26.13 -18.06
C ARG A 391 -6.52 -24.85 -18.84
N SER A 392 -6.87 -23.69 -18.30
CA SER A 392 -6.49 -22.38 -18.87
C SER A 392 -4.98 -22.13 -18.80
N TYR A 393 -4.22 -22.88 -17.99
CA TYR A 393 -2.78 -22.72 -17.76
C TYR A 393 -1.94 -23.80 -18.47
N LYS A 394 -2.07 -23.85 -19.80
CA LYS A 394 -1.52 -24.90 -20.67
C LYS A 394 -0.04 -25.25 -20.44
N VAL A 395 0.81 -24.27 -20.15
CA VAL A 395 2.25 -24.49 -19.88
C VAL A 395 2.48 -25.37 -18.66
N TYR A 396 1.69 -25.21 -17.61
CA TYR A 396 1.82 -25.97 -16.37
C TYR A 396 1.23 -27.37 -16.48
N ILE A 397 0.10 -27.51 -17.19
CA ILE A 397 -0.51 -28.82 -17.50
C ILE A 397 0.46 -29.69 -18.32
N LEU A 398 1.12 -29.12 -19.33
CA LEU A 398 2.15 -29.83 -20.11
C LEU A 398 3.32 -30.28 -19.21
N LYS A 399 3.73 -29.46 -18.25
CA LYS A 399 4.77 -29.80 -17.28
C LYS A 399 4.35 -30.95 -16.35
N ILE A 400 3.09 -30.99 -15.91
CA ILE A 400 2.52 -32.10 -15.15
C ILE A 400 2.56 -33.40 -15.96
N TYR A 401 2.14 -33.38 -17.23
CA TYR A 401 2.17 -34.56 -18.09
C TYR A 401 3.59 -35.08 -18.36
N GLN A 402 4.57 -34.20 -18.55
CA GLN A 402 5.97 -34.59 -18.69
C GLN A 402 6.51 -35.29 -17.44
N ILE A 403 6.18 -34.79 -16.24
CA ILE A 403 6.57 -35.41 -14.97
C ILE A 403 5.93 -36.79 -14.82
N LEU A 404 4.62 -36.89 -15.10
CA LEU A 404 3.88 -38.16 -15.05
C LEU A 404 4.48 -39.21 -16.01
N LEU A 405 4.77 -38.85 -17.26
CA LEU A 405 5.39 -39.77 -18.22
C LEU A 405 6.73 -40.29 -17.72
N LYS A 406 7.59 -39.39 -17.23
CA LYS A 406 8.92 -39.75 -16.72
C LYS A 406 8.83 -40.72 -15.54
N TRP A 407 7.99 -40.42 -14.55
CA TRP A 407 7.85 -41.27 -13.36
C TRP A 407 7.22 -42.62 -13.66
N VAL A 408 6.31 -42.67 -14.64
CA VAL A 408 5.71 -43.93 -15.10
C VAL A 408 6.73 -44.79 -15.88
N GLU A 409 7.61 -44.18 -16.67
CA GLU A 409 8.69 -44.87 -17.37
C GLU A 409 9.80 -45.37 -16.43
N GLU A 410 10.07 -44.65 -15.34
CA GLU A 410 11.06 -45.00 -14.32
C GLU A 410 10.56 -46.10 -13.37
N THR A 411 9.25 -46.16 -13.09
CA THR A 411 8.69 -47.10 -12.12
C THR A 411 8.46 -48.52 -12.63
N LYS A 412 8.57 -48.79 -13.95
CA LYS A 412 8.57 -50.07 -14.75
C LYS A 412 7.85 -51.35 -14.23
N GLY A 413 7.14 -51.35 -13.10
CA GLY A 413 6.84 -52.57 -12.35
C GLY A 413 5.57 -52.55 -11.52
N THR A 414 4.85 -51.43 -11.41
CA THR A 414 3.52 -51.40 -10.78
C THR A 414 2.43 -51.44 -11.86
N ARG A 415 1.40 -52.29 -11.70
CA ARG A 415 0.23 -52.37 -12.62
C ARG A 415 -0.45 -51.01 -12.87
N SER A 416 -0.28 -50.07 -11.95
CA SER A 416 -0.74 -48.68 -12.03
C SER A 416 -0.05 -47.88 -13.15
N ALA A 417 1.24 -48.12 -13.39
CA ALA A 417 2.06 -47.33 -14.31
C ALA A 417 1.61 -47.45 -15.79
N ALA A 418 1.23 -48.64 -16.27
CA ALA A 418 0.80 -48.84 -17.66
C ALA A 418 -0.56 -48.18 -17.98
N HIS A 419 -1.50 -48.20 -17.04
CA HIS A 419 -2.81 -47.55 -17.17
C HIS A 419 -2.67 -46.02 -17.18
N LEU A 420 -1.82 -45.50 -16.31
CA LEU A 420 -1.44 -44.08 -16.25
C LEU A 420 -0.72 -43.60 -17.51
N ALA A 421 0.24 -44.36 -18.05
CA ALA A 421 0.91 -44.04 -19.31
C ALA A 421 -0.08 -43.88 -20.47
N GLY A 422 -1.04 -44.82 -20.59
CA GLY A 422 -2.07 -44.79 -21.61
C GLY A 422 -3.00 -43.57 -21.48
N ARG A 423 -3.39 -43.25 -20.23
CA ARG A 423 -4.26 -42.11 -19.91
C ARG A 423 -3.56 -40.76 -20.11
N VAL A 424 -2.30 -40.64 -19.72
CA VAL A 424 -1.49 -39.42 -19.92
C VAL A 424 -1.19 -39.20 -21.40
N LYS A 425 -0.88 -40.24 -22.18
CA LYS A 425 -0.75 -40.14 -23.65
C LYS A 425 -2.06 -39.69 -24.31
N LYS A 426 -3.20 -40.22 -23.86
CA LYS A 426 -4.53 -39.85 -24.38
C LYS A 426 -4.87 -38.38 -24.06
N LEU A 427 -4.61 -37.92 -22.83
CA LEU A 427 -4.82 -36.53 -22.43
C LEU A 427 -3.91 -35.54 -23.19
N LEU A 428 -2.64 -35.92 -23.43
CA LEU A 428 -1.73 -35.16 -24.31
C LEU A 428 -2.24 -35.07 -25.75
N GLN A 429 -2.82 -36.15 -26.28
CA GLN A 429 -3.42 -36.16 -27.63
C GLN A 429 -4.70 -35.32 -27.71
N GLU A 430 -5.56 -35.34 -26.68
CA GLU A 430 -6.79 -34.53 -26.60
C GLU A 430 -6.47 -33.02 -26.54
N GLU A 431 -5.43 -32.59 -25.81
CA GLU A 431 -4.97 -31.20 -25.75
C GLU A 431 -4.26 -30.72 -27.03
N ILE A 432 -3.45 -31.59 -27.67
CA ILE A 432 -2.82 -31.27 -28.97
C ILE A 432 -3.86 -31.22 -30.10
N GLY A 433 -4.90 -32.05 -30.04
CA GLY A 433 -6.03 -32.06 -30.99
C GLY A 433 -6.82 -30.75 -31.01
N MET A 434 -6.94 -30.04 -29.87
CA MET A 434 -7.57 -28.72 -29.79
C MET A 434 -6.75 -27.58 -30.44
N ARG A 435 -5.50 -27.81 -30.84
CA ARG A 435 -4.72 -26.85 -31.66
C ARG A 435 -4.99 -26.96 -33.16
N ALA A 436 -5.81 -27.92 -33.59
CA ALA A 436 -6.15 -28.14 -34.99
C ALA A 436 -7.64 -27.84 -35.26
N GLU A 437 -8.06 -26.60 -35.07
CA GLU A 437 -9.17 -26.06 -35.87
C GLU A 437 -8.59 -25.08 -36.91
N PRO A 438 -9.07 -25.12 -38.17
CA PRO A 438 -8.50 -24.35 -39.26
C PRO A 438 -8.90 -22.86 -39.16
N PRO A 439 -8.18 -21.96 -39.86
CA PRO A 439 -8.56 -20.56 -39.89
C PRO A 439 -9.89 -20.40 -40.62
N LEU A 440 -10.85 -19.73 -39.99
CA LEU A 440 -11.93 -19.00 -40.63
C LEU A 440 -12.14 -17.67 -39.90
#